data_AF-A0A260Z6Z6-F1
#
_entry.id   AF-A0A260Z6Z6-F1
#
_cell.length_a   1.000
_cell.length_b   1.000
_cell.length_c   1.000
_cell.angle_alpha   90.00
_cell.angle_beta   90.00
_cell.angle_gamma   90.00
#
_symmetry.space_group_name_H-M   'P 1'
#
loop_
_entity.id
_entity.type
_entity.pdbx_description
1 polymer ?
#
loop_
_entity_poly.entity_id
_entity_poly.type
_entity_poly.pdbx_seq_one_letter_code
_entity_poly.pdbx_strand_id
1 'polypeptide(L)'
;MTLQIRTMTTTNKDNKLYVQFPFNGKEATLHDNYLVAVKRLISLLEVQLASMTDRATDFLCNNKTVMAAIPEQDRSKSSICKLLGHHWDAENDTFTLKIAQPPEGIPTKRQLASFMASTYDPQGLLSPIGVASKSLMAKVWKEKLKWKDPLPTSLLPDWEKIKTAITANSYTVPRRITPAQGFTHASLIMFSDASKDHYATCAYLRFDCKDGTTQVQLLFSKTRIRPINNEHLTIPRMELLGVLTAVHAAATIHSEMHIPLSSLTFFCDNTAVLNWVTHKNSSDKWVTNRVKVITELEQEFTKKKLSPTFRYVPTDKNPADIASRGA
;
A
#
# COMPACT_ATOMS: atom_id res chain seq x y z
N MET A 1 33.16 8.75 22.20
CA MET A 1 32.74 9.80 21.25
C MET A 1 31.41 9.37 20.65
N THR A 2 30.34 9.97 21.14
CA THR A 2 28.97 9.49 21.01
C THR A 2 28.37 10.03 19.72
N LEU A 3 28.55 9.30 18.62
CA LEU A 3 27.83 9.59 17.37
C LEU A 3 26.37 9.18 17.56
N GLN A 4 25.47 10.09 17.18
CA GLN A 4 24.00 9.99 17.20
C GLN A 4 23.48 8.82 16.33
N ILE A 5 23.79 7.57 16.71
CA ILE A 5 23.40 6.35 16.00
C ILE A 5 22.25 5.64 16.74
N ARG A 6 22.02 5.95 18.01
CA ARG A 6 20.97 5.31 18.84
C ARG A 6 19.55 5.53 18.33
N THR A 7 19.29 6.57 17.54
CA THR A 7 17.92 6.88 17.05
C THR A 7 17.59 6.29 15.68
N MET A 8 18.57 5.77 14.93
CA MET A 8 18.36 5.26 13.57
C MET A 8 18.54 3.74 13.46
N THR A 9 18.76 3.08 14.59
CA THR A 9 18.99 1.63 14.63
C THR A 9 17.95 0.97 15.52
N THR A 10 17.10 0.13 14.94
CA THR A 10 16.16 -0.68 15.72
C THR A 10 16.57 -2.13 15.65
N THR A 11 16.67 -2.78 16.80
CA THR A 11 16.96 -4.20 16.90
C THR A 11 15.65 -4.94 17.12
N ASN A 12 15.32 -5.91 16.27
CA ASN A 12 14.11 -6.70 16.48
C ASN A 12 14.33 -7.76 17.58
N LYS A 13 13.26 -8.49 17.92
CA LYS A 13 13.27 -9.57 18.93
C LYS A 13 14.19 -10.74 18.57
N ASP A 14 14.60 -10.85 17.31
CA ASP A 14 15.51 -11.87 16.79
C ASP A 14 16.96 -11.36 16.70
N ASN A 15 17.28 -10.26 17.38
CA ASN A 15 18.59 -9.62 17.38
C ASN A 15 19.08 -9.10 16.00
N LYS A 16 18.17 -8.94 15.03
CA LYS A 16 18.50 -8.35 13.72
C LYS A 16 18.51 -6.83 13.81
N LEU A 17 19.60 -6.23 13.35
CA LEU A 17 19.84 -4.78 13.35
C LEU A 17 19.25 -4.15 12.08
N TYR A 18 18.35 -3.17 12.24
CA TYR A 18 17.81 -2.37 11.14
C TYR A 18 18.40 -0.97 11.23
N VAL A 19 19.19 -0.58 10.23
CA VAL A 19 19.78 0.77 10.12
C VAL A 19 18.96 1.59 9.13
N GLN A 20 18.34 2.68 9.59
CA GLN A 20 17.74 3.68 8.73
C GLN A 20 18.87 4.51 8.09
N PHE A 21 18.85 4.67 6.76
CA PHE A 21 19.89 5.43 6.05
C PHE A 21 20.03 6.85 6.64
N PRO A 22 21.26 7.35 6.88
CA PRO A 22 21.46 8.69 7.43
C PRO A 22 21.13 9.76 6.39
N PHE A 23 19.88 10.23 6.41
CA PHE A 23 19.46 11.44 5.72
C PHE A 23 19.85 12.63 6.60
N ASN A 24 20.71 13.52 6.08
CA ASN A 24 21.30 14.62 6.84
C ASN A 24 20.62 15.97 6.58
N GLY A 25 19.43 15.98 5.98
CA GLY A 25 18.63 17.19 5.77
C GLY A 25 19.16 18.12 4.67
N LYS A 26 20.13 17.68 3.87
CA LYS A 26 20.74 18.44 2.77
C LYS A 26 20.33 17.95 1.38
N GLU A 27 19.28 17.15 1.28
CA GLU A 27 18.83 16.49 0.05
C GLU A 27 18.49 17.51 -1.04
N ALA A 28 17.97 18.69 -0.66
CA ALA A 28 17.65 19.77 -1.59
C ALA A 28 18.88 20.40 -2.28
N THR A 29 20.10 20.17 -1.77
CA THR A 29 21.34 20.80 -2.27
C THR A 29 22.25 19.87 -3.07
N LEU A 30 21.94 18.57 -3.15
CA LEU A 30 22.77 17.60 -3.86
C LEU A 30 22.04 17.15 -5.13
N HIS A 31 22.48 17.66 -6.28
CA HIS A 31 21.90 17.32 -7.59
C HIS A 31 22.10 15.82 -7.95
N ASP A 32 23.16 15.20 -7.44
CA ASP A 32 23.38 13.75 -7.42
C ASP A 32 24.11 13.35 -6.14
N ASN A 33 23.37 12.76 -5.17
CA ASN A 33 23.92 12.30 -3.91
C ASN A 33 24.30 10.80 -3.95
N TYR A 34 24.14 10.13 -5.08
CA TYR A 34 24.25 8.67 -5.14
C TYR A 34 25.67 8.19 -4.85
N LEU A 35 26.67 8.75 -5.54
CA LEU A 35 28.08 8.40 -5.32
C LEU A 35 28.55 8.71 -3.89
N VAL A 36 28.06 9.81 -3.31
CA VAL A 36 28.37 10.19 -1.93
C VAL A 36 27.70 9.23 -0.94
N ALA A 37 26.45 8.85 -1.18
CA ALA A 37 25.72 7.86 -0.38
C ALA A 37 26.39 6.48 -0.44
N VAL A 38 26.83 6.04 -1.63
CA VAL A 38 27.60 4.80 -1.81
C VAL A 38 28.89 4.84 -0.99
N LYS A 39 29.68 5.92 -1.11
CA LYS A 39 30.92 6.07 -0.32
C LYS A 39 30.67 6.07 1.19
N ARG A 40 29.63 6.77 1.65
CA ARG A 40 29.24 6.79 3.08
C ARG A 40 28.80 5.40 3.56
N LEU A 41 28.02 4.69 2.76
CA LEU A 41 27.57 3.34 3.08
C LEU A 41 28.77 2.38 3.18
N ILE A 42 29.70 2.45 2.23
CA ILE A 42 30.95 1.67 2.29
C ILE A 42 31.73 2.00 3.57
N SER A 43 31.95 3.28 3.88
CA SER A 43 32.68 3.70 5.08
C SER A 43 31.99 3.25 6.39
N LEU A 44 30.65 3.31 6.45
CA LEU A 44 29.90 2.80 7.60
C LEU A 44 30.06 1.29 7.75
N LEU A 45 30.00 0.55 6.62
CA LEU A 45 30.22 -0.89 6.60
C LEU A 45 31.62 -1.25 7.07
N GLU A 46 32.66 -0.54 6.60
CA GLU A 46 34.05 -0.75 7.02
C GLU A 46 34.22 -0.59 8.54
N VAL A 47 33.64 0.46 9.13
CA VAL A 47 33.67 0.70 10.59
C VAL A 47 32.95 -0.42 11.35
N GLN A 48 31.81 -0.86 10.84
CA GLN A 48 31.00 -1.87 11.50
C GLN A 48 31.59 -3.29 11.38
N LEU A 49 32.27 -3.57 10.26
CA LEU A 49 33.03 -4.80 10.03
C LEU A 49 34.32 -4.86 10.87
N ALA A 50 34.92 -3.72 11.19
CA ALA A 50 36.12 -3.63 12.05
C ALA A 50 35.81 -3.84 13.55
N SER A 51 34.54 -3.73 13.97
CA SER A 51 34.09 -4.01 15.33
C SER A 51 34.10 -5.51 15.62
N MET A 52 34.95 -5.97 16.55
CA MET A 52 35.06 -7.39 16.90
C MET A 52 33.96 -7.91 17.84
N THR A 53 33.25 -7.05 18.56
CA THR A 53 32.28 -7.46 19.58
C THR A 53 30.86 -7.63 19.04
N ASP A 54 30.52 -6.97 17.93
CA ASP A 54 29.20 -7.02 17.27
C ASP A 54 29.38 -6.99 15.74
N ARG A 55 30.14 -7.93 15.19
CA ARG A 55 30.34 -8.02 13.73
C ARG A 55 29.04 -8.48 13.07
N ALA A 56 28.34 -7.55 12.43
CA ALA A 56 27.21 -7.88 11.56
C ALA A 56 27.70 -8.72 10.37
N THR A 57 26.93 -9.74 10.01
CA THR A 57 27.16 -10.63 8.85
C THR A 57 25.84 -10.76 8.08
N ASP A 58 25.82 -11.46 6.95
CA ASP A 58 24.63 -11.64 6.09
C ASP A 58 24.17 -10.35 5.39
N PHE A 59 25.12 -9.50 4.98
CA PHE A 59 24.81 -8.27 4.26
C PHE A 59 24.23 -8.55 2.88
N LEU A 60 23.15 -7.85 2.55
CA LEU A 60 22.50 -7.91 1.25
C LEU A 60 22.06 -6.51 0.82
N CYS A 61 22.38 -6.12 -0.41
CA CYS A 61 21.87 -4.91 -1.02
C CYS A 61 21.64 -5.10 -2.52
N ASN A 62 20.80 -4.25 -3.11
CA ASN A 62 20.48 -4.29 -4.54
C ASN A 62 21.51 -3.55 -5.43
N ASN A 63 22.68 -3.19 -4.88
CA ASN A 63 23.75 -2.54 -5.64
C ASN A 63 24.98 -3.44 -5.71
N LYS A 64 25.33 -3.88 -6.92
CA LYS A 64 26.46 -4.78 -7.17
C LYS A 64 27.81 -4.20 -6.73
N THR A 65 28.03 -2.90 -6.93
CA THR A 65 29.26 -2.19 -6.53
C THR A 65 29.41 -2.14 -5.01
N VAL A 66 28.33 -1.87 -4.29
CA VAL A 66 28.31 -1.89 -2.81
C VAL A 66 28.54 -3.31 -2.31
N MET A 67 27.87 -4.31 -2.89
CA MET A 67 28.08 -5.72 -2.53
C MET A 67 29.54 -6.15 -2.75
N ALA A 68 30.19 -5.69 -3.82
CA ALA A 68 31.58 -6.01 -4.12
C ALA A 68 32.56 -5.45 -3.07
N ALA A 69 32.22 -4.32 -2.43
CA ALA A 69 33.04 -3.73 -1.36
C ALA A 69 32.95 -4.49 -0.02
N ILE A 70 31.92 -5.33 0.17
CA ILE A 70 31.74 -6.12 1.39
C ILE A 70 32.57 -7.42 1.27
N PRO A 71 33.34 -7.85 2.29
CA PRO A 71 34.06 -9.12 2.27
C PRO A 71 33.13 -10.31 2.02
N GLU A 72 33.56 -11.27 1.21
CA GLU A 72 32.70 -12.39 0.77
C GLU A 72 32.14 -13.20 1.95
N GLN A 73 32.93 -13.40 3.01
CA GLN A 73 32.48 -14.09 4.22
C GLN A 73 31.35 -13.38 4.98
N ASP A 74 31.15 -12.08 4.76
CA ASP A 74 30.14 -11.27 5.44
C ASP A 74 28.89 -11.05 4.57
N ARG A 75 28.92 -11.44 3.29
CA ARG A 75 27.77 -11.33 2.37
C ARG A 75 26.71 -12.39 2.67
N SER A 76 25.47 -12.08 2.34
CA SER A 76 24.42 -13.08 2.33
C SER A 76 24.69 -14.17 1.30
N LYS A 77 24.36 -15.41 1.67
CA LYS A 77 24.48 -16.58 0.78
C LYS A 77 23.38 -16.62 -0.29
N SER A 78 22.31 -15.85 -0.12
CA SER A 78 21.19 -15.78 -1.05
C SER A 78 20.97 -14.34 -1.48
N SER A 79 20.60 -14.14 -2.74
CA SER A 79 20.11 -12.86 -3.26
C SER A 79 18.67 -12.56 -2.81
N ILE A 80 18.00 -13.51 -2.16
CA ILE A 80 16.61 -13.41 -1.72
C ILE A 80 16.56 -13.46 -0.19
N CYS A 81 15.88 -12.48 0.42
CA CYS A 81 15.65 -12.47 1.86
C CYS A 81 14.20 -12.14 2.22
N LYS A 82 13.79 -12.46 3.44
CA LYS A 82 12.45 -12.11 3.95
C LYS A 82 12.48 -10.73 4.59
N LEU A 83 11.68 -9.80 4.08
CA LEU A 83 11.52 -8.44 4.60
C LEU A 83 10.06 -8.17 4.93
N LEU A 84 9.77 -7.89 6.21
CA LEU A 84 8.42 -7.57 6.71
C LEU A 84 7.32 -8.58 6.30
N GLY A 85 7.69 -9.86 6.13
CA GLY A 85 6.74 -10.90 5.72
C GLY A 85 6.73 -11.23 4.23
N HIS A 86 7.37 -10.40 3.40
CA HIS A 86 7.49 -10.58 1.95
C HIS A 86 8.88 -11.09 1.57
N HIS A 87 9.03 -11.66 0.37
CA HIS A 87 10.35 -11.97 -0.16
C HIS A 87 10.86 -10.78 -0.96
N TRP A 88 12.09 -10.35 -0.69
CA TRP A 88 12.81 -9.35 -1.46
C TRP A 88 13.91 -10.05 -2.25
N ASP A 89 13.88 -9.88 -3.56
CA ASP A 89 14.97 -10.24 -4.46
C ASP A 89 15.83 -9.00 -4.67
N ALA A 90 17.06 -9.03 -4.16
CA ALA A 90 17.98 -7.90 -4.25
C ALA A 90 18.61 -7.75 -5.64
N GLU A 91 18.71 -8.83 -6.43
CA GLU A 91 19.28 -8.77 -7.78
C GLU A 91 18.32 -8.07 -8.75
N ASN A 92 17.04 -8.45 -8.70
CA ASN A 92 16.00 -7.88 -9.54
C ASN A 92 15.31 -6.65 -8.90
N ASP A 93 15.59 -6.39 -7.63
CA ASP A 93 14.96 -5.34 -6.81
C ASP A 93 13.42 -5.43 -6.77
N THR A 94 12.90 -6.62 -6.48
CA THR A 94 11.45 -6.89 -6.46
C THR A 94 10.97 -7.43 -5.12
N PHE A 95 9.72 -7.12 -4.78
CA PHE A 95 9.01 -7.77 -3.69
C PHE A 95 8.02 -8.81 -4.24
N THR A 96 8.01 -9.98 -3.61
CA THR A 96 7.04 -11.04 -3.91
C THR A 96 6.10 -11.22 -2.72
N LEU A 97 4.82 -10.92 -2.95
CA LEU A 97 3.73 -11.11 -2.01
C LEU A 97 3.19 -12.54 -2.16
N LYS A 98 3.06 -13.26 -1.05
CA LYS A 98 2.45 -14.59 -1.04
C LYS A 98 0.93 -14.46 -1.11
N ILE A 99 0.31 -15.22 -2.01
CA ILE A 99 -1.15 -15.37 -2.10
C ILE A 99 -1.53 -16.68 -1.39
N ALA A 100 -2.33 -16.57 -0.33
CA ALA A 100 -2.81 -17.75 0.39
C ALA A 100 -3.64 -18.64 -0.54
N GLN A 101 -3.50 -19.94 -0.38
CA GLN A 101 -4.28 -20.92 -1.15
C GLN A 101 -5.54 -21.31 -0.39
N PRO A 102 -6.68 -21.50 -1.09
CA PRO A 102 -7.91 -21.98 -0.47
C PRO A 102 -7.67 -23.31 0.27
N PRO A 103 -8.18 -23.51 1.50
CA PRO A 103 -8.17 -24.82 2.15
C PRO A 103 -8.91 -25.88 1.32
N GLU A 104 -8.47 -27.13 1.44
CA GLU A 104 -9.15 -28.27 0.84
C GLU A 104 -10.51 -28.53 1.49
N GLY A 105 -11.45 -29.05 0.69
CA GLY A 105 -12.80 -29.39 1.13
C GLY A 105 -13.69 -28.19 1.47
N ILE A 106 -14.68 -28.44 2.32
CA ILE A 106 -15.60 -27.41 2.84
C ILE A 106 -14.95 -26.77 4.07
N PRO A 107 -14.61 -25.47 4.05
CA PRO A 107 -13.97 -24.85 5.18
C PRO A 107 -14.94 -24.65 6.34
N THR A 108 -14.40 -24.62 7.54
CA THR A 108 -15.06 -24.04 8.71
C THR A 108 -15.00 -22.52 8.67
N LYS A 109 -15.85 -21.86 9.45
CA LYS A 109 -15.79 -20.40 9.65
C LYS A 109 -14.38 -19.93 10.04
N ARG A 110 -13.69 -20.68 10.91
CA ARG A 110 -12.30 -20.38 11.31
C ARG A 110 -11.32 -20.52 10.14
N GLN A 111 -11.43 -21.59 9.35
CA GLN A 111 -10.55 -21.78 8.19
C GLN A 111 -10.74 -20.69 7.15
N LEU A 112 -11.99 -20.27 6.86
CA LEU A 112 -12.25 -19.16 5.95
C LEU A 112 -11.63 -17.84 6.46
N ALA A 113 -11.79 -17.53 7.75
CA ALA A 113 -11.19 -16.34 8.35
C ALA A 113 -9.65 -16.39 8.33
N SER A 114 -9.07 -17.56 8.63
CA SER A 114 -7.62 -17.77 8.57
C SER A 114 -7.11 -17.61 7.15
N PHE A 115 -7.80 -18.17 6.16
CA PHE A 115 -7.46 -18.03 4.74
C PHE A 115 -7.40 -16.56 4.31
N MET A 116 -8.43 -15.77 4.65
CA MET A 116 -8.47 -14.34 4.36
C MET A 116 -7.34 -13.55 5.01
N ALA A 117 -6.97 -13.90 6.24
CA ALA A 117 -5.90 -13.23 6.98
C ALA A 117 -4.49 -13.68 6.57
N SER A 118 -4.36 -14.80 5.85
CA SER A 118 -3.06 -15.39 5.48
C SER A 118 -2.37 -14.67 4.33
N THR A 119 -3.12 -13.94 3.51
CA THR A 119 -2.55 -13.03 2.50
C THR A 119 -2.22 -11.71 3.17
N TYR A 120 -0.96 -11.56 3.62
CA TYR A 120 -0.48 -10.30 4.18
C TYR A 120 -0.18 -9.31 3.05
N ASP A 121 -1.01 -8.27 2.94
CA ASP A 121 -0.92 -7.23 1.92
C ASP A 121 -1.20 -5.85 2.52
N PRO A 122 -0.18 -5.21 3.14
CA PRO A 122 -0.35 -3.94 3.83
C PRO A 122 -0.65 -2.77 2.88
N GLN A 123 -0.23 -2.86 1.62
CA GLN A 123 -0.45 -1.83 0.60
C GLN A 123 -1.77 -2.03 -0.16
N GLY A 124 -2.38 -3.20 -0.05
CA GLY A 124 -3.62 -3.55 -0.74
C GLY A 124 -3.45 -3.79 -2.24
N LEU A 125 -2.24 -4.14 -2.72
CA LEU A 125 -2.00 -4.42 -4.14
C LEU A 125 -2.81 -5.64 -4.64
N LEU A 126 -3.18 -6.52 -3.73
CA LEU A 126 -4.01 -7.70 -3.92
C LEU A 126 -5.44 -7.47 -3.38
N SER A 127 -5.86 -6.22 -3.17
CA SER A 127 -7.21 -5.94 -2.67
C SER A 127 -8.34 -6.55 -3.51
N PRO A 128 -8.26 -6.66 -4.86
CA PRO A 128 -9.35 -7.21 -5.67
C PRO A 128 -9.62 -8.70 -5.40
N ILE A 129 -8.57 -9.52 -5.22
CA ILE A 129 -8.73 -10.97 -5.00
C ILE A 129 -9.42 -11.27 -3.65
N GLY A 130 -9.37 -10.32 -2.71
CA GLY A 130 -9.98 -10.44 -1.39
C GLY A 130 -11.47 -10.10 -1.35
N VAL A 131 -12.05 -9.48 -2.39
CA VAL A 131 -13.42 -8.93 -2.35
C VAL A 131 -14.47 -10.03 -2.23
N ALA A 132 -14.36 -11.08 -3.06
CA ALA A 132 -15.28 -12.21 -3.00
C ALA A 132 -15.21 -12.92 -1.64
N SER A 133 -13.99 -13.11 -1.10
CA SER A 133 -13.78 -13.70 0.23
C SER A 133 -14.39 -12.85 1.35
N LYS A 134 -14.23 -11.52 1.31
CA LYS A 134 -14.87 -10.59 2.25
C LYS A 134 -16.40 -10.66 2.17
N SER A 135 -16.94 -10.73 0.95
CA SER A 135 -18.37 -10.88 0.69
C SER A 135 -18.93 -12.16 1.31
N LEU A 136 -18.28 -13.30 1.05
CA LEU A 136 -18.66 -14.59 1.62
C LEU A 136 -18.59 -14.55 3.14
N MET A 137 -17.51 -14.01 3.70
CA MET A 137 -17.36 -13.88 5.14
C MET A 137 -18.49 -13.05 5.78
N ALA A 138 -18.93 -11.96 5.16
CA ALA A 138 -20.09 -11.21 5.64
C ALA A 138 -21.39 -12.03 5.63
N LYS A 139 -21.60 -12.90 4.64
CA LYS A 139 -22.73 -13.85 4.64
C LYS A 139 -22.59 -14.86 5.79
N VAL A 140 -21.41 -15.43 5.98
CA VAL A 140 -21.10 -16.36 7.09
C VAL A 140 -21.35 -15.74 8.47
N TRP A 141 -21.07 -14.43 8.65
CA TRP A 141 -21.38 -13.74 9.90
C TRP A 141 -22.88 -13.65 10.18
N LYS A 142 -23.73 -13.55 9.15
CA LYS A 142 -25.19 -13.52 9.29
C LYS A 142 -25.78 -14.88 9.71
N GLU A 143 -25.14 -15.98 9.29
CA GLU A 143 -25.53 -17.35 9.65
C GLU A 143 -25.28 -17.70 11.13
N LYS A 144 -24.62 -16.82 11.91
CA LYS A 144 -24.34 -17.01 13.35
C LYS A 144 -23.60 -18.32 13.68
N LEU A 145 -22.82 -18.86 12.76
CA LEU A 145 -22.02 -20.07 12.94
C LEU A 145 -20.96 -19.92 14.05
N LYS A 146 -20.68 -21.02 14.76
CA LYS A 146 -19.51 -21.14 15.65
C LYS A 146 -18.24 -21.31 14.82
N TRP A 147 -17.08 -21.11 15.45
CA TRP A 147 -15.78 -21.13 14.77
C TRP A 147 -15.45 -22.44 14.06
N LYS A 148 -15.88 -23.58 14.62
CA LYS A 148 -15.60 -24.92 14.08
C LYS A 148 -16.70 -25.44 13.15
N ASP A 149 -17.78 -24.69 12.97
CA ASP A 149 -18.88 -25.14 12.13
C ASP A 149 -18.46 -25.01 10.64
N PRO A 150 -18.74 -26.02 9.80
CA PRO A 150 -18.51 -25.96 8.36
C PRO A 150 -19.45 -24.93 7.71
N LEU A 151 -19.08 -24.45 6.52
CA LEU A 151 -19.98 -23.60 5.73
C LEU A 151 -21.26 -24.37 5.36
N PRO A 152 -22.45 -23.75 5.50
CA PRO A 152 -23.71 -24.36 5.09
C PRO A 152 -23.77 -24.52 3.57
N THR A 153 -24.57 -25.48 3.11
CA THR A 153 -24.75 -25.80 1.68
C THR A 153 -25.13 -24.59 0.83
N SER A 154 -25.89 -23.65 1.40
CA SER A 154 -26.30 -22.41 0.75
C SER A 154 -25.14 -21.49 0.35
N LEU A 155 -23.99 -21.58 1.04
CA LEU A 155 -22.81 -20.73 0.80
C LEU A 155 -21.70 -21.43 0.00
N LEU A 156 -21.83 -22.73 -0.28
CA LEU A 156 -20.84 -23.48 -1.04
C LEU A 156 -20.65 -22.98 -2.48
N PRO A 157 -21.69 -22.52 -3.21
CA PRO A 157 -21.48 -21.97 -4.56
C PRO A 157 -20.57 -20.74 -4.58
N ASP A 158 -20.65 -19.87 -3.56
CA ASP A 158 -19.76 -18.72 -3.43
C ASP A 158 -18.34 -19.15 -3.06
N TRP A 159 -18.22 -20.17 -2.20
CA TRP A 159 -16.93 -20.74 -1.82
C TRP A 159 -16.20 -21.35 -3.02
N GLU A 160 -16.90 -22.16 -3.82
CA GLU A 160 -16.30 -22.80 -4.99
C GLU A 160 -15.83 -21.78 -6.02
N LYS A 161 -16.58 -20.68 -6.24
CA LYS A 161 -16.12 -19.58 -7.10
C LYS A 161 -14.79 -18.99 -6.63
N ILE A 162 -14.67 -18.68 -5.33
CA ILE A 162 -13.42 -18.16 -4.74
C ILE A 162 -12.28 -19.16 -4.92
N LYS A 163 -12.54 -20.44 -4.62
CA LYS A 163 -11.56 -21.51 -4.73
C LYS A 163 -11.05 -21.68 -6.15
N THR A 164 -11.93 -21.60 -7.15
CA THR A 164 -11.56 -21.71 -8.57
C THR A 164 -10.86 -20.47 -9.12
N ALA A 165 -11.16 -19.28 -8.59
CA ALA A 165 -10.59 -18.02 -9.07
C ALA A 165 -9.14 -17.81 -8.62
N ILE A 166 -8.80 -18.27 -7.40
CA ILE A 166 -7.47 -18.06 -6.82
C ILE A 166 -6.54 -19.20 -7.25
N THR A 167 -5.86 -18.99 -8.38
CA THR A 167 -4.89 -19.94 -8.96
C THR A 167 -3.44 -19.53 -8.76
N ALA A 168 -3.17 -18.22 -8.65
CA ALA A 168 -1.84 -17.69 -8.40
C ALA A 168 -1.42 -17.94 -6.95
N ASN A 169 -0.14 -18.26 -6.74
CA ASN A 169 0.47 -18.48 -5.43
C ASN A 169 1.24 -17.26 -4.90
N SER A 170 1.54 -16.30 -5.77
CA SER A 170 2.27 -15.10 -5.45
C SER A 170 2.05 -14.01 -6.49
N TYR A 171 2.44 -12.79 -6.12
CA TYR A 171 2.45 -11.64 -6.99
C TYR A 171 3.73 -10.84 -6.76
N THR A 172 4.47 -10.57 -7.83
CA THR A 172 5.77 -9.90 -7.76
C THR A 172 5.66 -8.49 -8.34
N VAL A 173 6.23 -7.52 -7.62
CA VAL A 173 6.25 -6.11 -8.00
C VAL A 173 7.64 -5.51 -7.85
N PRO A 174 8.02 -4.51 -8.65
CA PRO A 174 9.22 -3.73 -8.39
C PRO A 174 9.17 -3.08 -7.00
N ARG A 175 10.25 -3.18 -6.22
CA ARG A 175 10.37 -2.45 -4.94
C ARG A 175 10.50 -0.95 -5.19
N ARG A 176 11.28 -0.58 -6.21
CA ARG A 176 11.52 0.81 -6.57
C ARG A 176 10.26 1.38 -7.23
N ILE A 177 9.80 2.50 -6.69
CA ILE A 177 8.61 3.22 -7.17
C ILE A 177 9.00 4.36 -8.13
N THR A 178 10.18 4.96 -7.96
CA THR A 178 10.64 6.08 -8.79
C THR A 178 11.31 5.61 -10.08
N PRO A 179 11.13 6.32 -11.21
CA PRO A 179 11.80 5.98 -12.46
C PRO A 179 13.33 5.92 -12.32
N ALA A 180 13.96 4.97 -12.99
CA ALA A 180 15.42 4.76 -12.95
C ALA A 180 16.19 6.01 -13.42
N GLN A 181 15.71 6.61 -14.51
CA GLN A 181 16.23 7.79 -15.18
C GLN A 181 15.92 9.13 -14.48
N GLY A 182 15.17 9.07 -13.37
CA GLY A 182 14.68 10.25 -12.66
C GLY A 182 13.48 10.90 -13.33
N PHE A 183 12.92 11.91 -12.65
CA PHE A 183 11.68 12.57 -13.05
C PHE A 183 11.76 14.08 -12.87
N THR A 184 10.85 14.80 -13.53
CA THR A 184 10.66 16.26 -13.43
C THR A 184 9.47 16.60 -12.55
N HIS A 185 8.40 15.82 -12.64
CA HIS A 185 7.17 16.00 -11.88
C HIS A 185 6.67 14.66 -11.34
N ALA A 186 6.05 14.70 -10.17
CA ALA A 186 5.38 13.55 -9.58
C ALA A 186 3.95 13.96 -9.17
N SER A 187 2.96 13.15 -9.54
CA SER A 187 1.56 13.39 -9.23
C SER A 187 0.99 12.20 -8.48
N LEU A 188 0.27 12.46 -7.39
CA LEU A 188 -0.53 11.45 -6.71
C LEU A 188 -1.96 11.53 -7.22
N ILE A 189 -2.45 10.42 -7.77
CA ILE A 189 -3.77 10.32 -8.35
C ILE A 189 -4.56 9.30 -7.55
N MET A 190 -5.61 9.76 -6.90
CA MET A 190 -6.49 8.97 -6.05
C MET A 190 -7.79 8.71 -6.80
N PHE A 191 -8.25 7.47 -6.79
CA PHE A 191 -9.56 7.10 -7.30
C PHE A 191 -10.36 6.47 -6.17
N SER A 192 -11.65 6.75 -6.14
CA SER A 192 -12.60 6.08 -5.26
C SER A 192 -13.79 5.57 -6.05
N ASP A 193 -14.36 4.48 -5.57
CA ASP A 193 -15.56 3.85 -6.14
C ASP A 193 -16.33 3.12 -5.05
N ALA A 194 -17.64 2.99 -5.21
CA ALA A 194 -18.47 2.16 -4.36
C ALA A 194 -19.49 1.33 -5.15
N SER A 195 -19.53 0.05 -4.80
CA SER A 195 -20.61 -0.85 -5.17
C SER A 195 -21.65 -0.93 -4.05
N LYS A 196 -22.69 -1.74 -4.28
CA LYS A 196 -23.72 -2.04 -3.27
C LYS A 196 -23.13 -2.58 -1.97
N ASP A 197 -22.08 -3.40 -2.08
CA ASP A 197 -21.57 -4.19 -0.96
C ASP A 197 -20.19 -3.73 -0.48
N HIS A 198 -19.47 -2.94 -1.27
CA HIS A 198 -18.10 -2.51 -0.97
C HIS A 198 -17.86 -1.07 -1.41
N TYR A 199 -16.85 -0.47 -0.83
CA TYR A 199 -16.25 0.75 -1.36
C TYR A 199 -14.74 0.61 -1.32
N ALA A 200 -14.08 1.25 -2.27
CA ALA A 200 -12.66 1.13 -2.45
C ALA A 200 -12.01 2.46 -2.81
N THR A 201 -10.70 2.48 -2.60
CA THR A 201 -9.79 3.51 -3.07
C THR A 201 -8.59 2.84 -3.72
N CYS A 202 -8.05 3.44 -4.77
CA CYS A 202 -6.70 3.15 -5.24
C CYS A 202 -5.91 4.44 -5.47
N ALA A 203 -4.60 4.36 -5.27
CA ALA A 203 -3.65 5.45 -5.39
C ALA A 203 -2.61 5.10 -6.44
N TYR A 204 -2.47 5.94 -7.44
CA TYR A 204 -1.45 5.84 -8.48
C TYR A 204 -0.45 6.97 -8.34
N LEU A 205 0.82 6.65 -8.54
CA LEU A 205 1.84 7.64 -8.78
C LEU A 205 2.06 7.77 -10.28
N ARG A 206 2.06 9.00 -10.76
CA ARG A 206 2.41 9.36 -12.12
C ARG A 206 3.69 10.19 -12.09
N PHE A 207 4.68 9.79 -12.86
CA PHE A 207 5.95 10.49 -13.03
C PHE A 207 6.11 10.96 -14.47
N ASP A 208 6.44 12.24 -14.63
CA ASP A 208 6.90 12.78 -15.91
C ASP A 208 8.44 12.72 -15.93
N CYS A 209 8.99 11.86 -16.78
CA CYS A 209 10.41 11.55 -16.82
C CYS A 209 11.20 12.60 -17.62
N LYS A 210 12.51 12.67 -17.38
CA LYS A 210 13.39 13.64 -18.06
C LYS A 210 13.53 13.39 -19.57
N ASP A 211 13.31 12.15 -19.99
CA ASP A 211 13.32 11.72 -21.39
C ASP A 211 11.99 12.01 -22.13
N GLY A 212 11.03 12.66 -21.47
CA GLY A 212 9.70 12.97 -21.99
C GLY A 212 8.67 11.85 -21.84
N THR A 213 9.04 10.70 -21.29
CA THR A 213 8.10 9.59 -21.05
C THR A 213 7.28 9.81 -19.77
N THR A 214 6.10 9.18 -19.70
CA THR A 214 5.30 9.13 -18.48
C THR A 214 5.28 7.71 -17.93
N GLN A 215 5.54 7.55 -16.63
CA GLN A 215 5.40 6.28 -15.92
C GLN A 215 4.28 6.37 -14.89
N VAL A 216 3.45 5.33 -14.81
CA VAL A 216 2.34 5.26 -13.85
C VAL A 216 2.38 3.92 -13.13
N GLN A 217 2.27 3.93 -11.81
CA GLN A 217 2.27 2.71 -10.99
C GLN A 217 1.25 2.79 -9.87
N LEU A 218 0.55 1.69 -9.61
CA LEU A 218 -0.29 1.53 -8.43
C LEU A 218 0.59 1.49 -7.18
N LEU A 219 0.35 2.41 -6.25
CA LEU A 219 1.07 2.49 -4.99
C LEU A 219 0.30 1.83 -3.84
N PHE A 220 -1.01 2.02 -3.83
CA PHE A 220 -1.85 1.61 -2.70
C PHE A 220 -3.27 1.36 -3.15
N SER A 221 -3.94 0.39 -2.53
CA SER A 221 -5.39 0.24 -2.64
C SER A 221 -5.99 -0.18 -1.30
N LYS A 222 -7.27 0.13 -1.09
CA LYS A 222 -7.99 -0.29 0.10
C LYS A 222 -9.44 -0.54 -0.24
N THR A 223 -9.88 -1.77 -0.01
CA THR A 223 -11.29 -2.15 -0.12
C THR A 223 -11.89 -2.43 1.25
N ARG A 224 -13.06 -1.86 1.50
CA ARG A 224 -13.85 -2.06 2.70
C ARG A 224 -15.23 -2.62 2.35
N ILE A 225 -15.71 -3.53 3.18
CA ILE A 225 -17.06 -4.07 3.06
C ILE A 225 -18.07 -3.14 3.73
N ARG A 226 -19.28 -3.07 3.16
CA ARG A 226 -20.42 -2.37 3.74
C ARG A 226 -20.73 -2.96 5.12
N PRO A 227 -20.87 -2.12 6.17
CA PRO A 227 -21.32 -2.58 7.47
C PRO A 227 -22.68 -3.29 7.37
N ILE A 228 -22.73 -4.53 7.88
CA ILE A 228 -23.88 -5.44 7.69
C ILE A 228 -25.20 -4.86 8.24
N ASN A 229 -25.14 -4.10 9.33
CA ASN A 229 -26.31 -3.60 10.06
C ASN A 229 -26.63 -2.11 9.79
N ASN A 230 -26.06 -1.51 8.73
CA ASN A 230 -26.29 -0.10 8.43
C ASN A 230 -27.07 0.06 7.13
N GLU A 231 -28.38 -0.16 7.22
CA GLU A 231 -29.32 -0.07 6.09
C GLU A 231 -29.40 1.34 5.49
N HIS A 232 -29.11 2.38 6.28
CA HIS A 232 -29.14 3.78 5.86
C HIS A 232 -27.92 4.23 5.03
N LEU A 233 -26.95 3.35 4.77
CA LEU A 233 -25.87 3.62 3.82
C LEU A 233 -26.37 3.41 2.40
N THR A 234 -26.80 4.51 1.78
CA THR A 234 -27.10 4.62 0.35
C THR A 234 -25.82 4.60 -0.48
N ILE A 235 -25.92 4.36 -1.80
CA ILE A 235 -24.77 4.37 -2.71
C ILE A 235 -24.00 5.70 -2.64
N PRO A 236 -24.63 6.90 -2.70
CA PRO A 236 -23.88 8.16 -2.57
C PRO A 236 -23.15 8.30 -1.22
N ARG A 237 -23.71 7.78 -0.12
CA ARG A 237 -23.01 7.78 1.18
C ARG A 237 -21.82 6.82 1.19
N MET A 238 -21.91 5.69 0.49
CA MET A 238 -20.81 4.75 0.31
C MET A 238 -19.69 5.33 -0.56
N GLU A 239 -20.06 6.00 -1.66
CA GLU A 239 -19.13 6.77 -2.50
C GLU A 239 -18.40 7.85 -1.69
N LEU A 240 -19.12 8.59 -0.84
CA LEU A 240 -18.49 9.57 0.06
C LEU A 240 -17.51 8.92 1.05
N LEU A 241 -17.76 7.68 1.50
CA LEU A 241 -16.79 6.92 2.31
C LEU A 241 -15.57 6.48 1.50
N GLY A 242 -15.75 6.18 0.21
CA GLY A 242 -14.66 5.97 -0.74
C GLY A 242 -13.77 7.20 -0.84
N VAL A 243 -14.35 8.38 -1.09
CA VAL A 243 -13.61 9.65 -1.13
C VAL A 243 -12.93 9.95 0.21
N LEU A 244 -13.63 9.78 1.34
CA LEU A 244 -13.04 9.98 2.66
C LEU A 244 -11.85 9.05 2.91
N THR A 245 -11.95 7.78 2.48
CA THR A 245 -10.85 6.82 2.56
C THR A 245 -9.68 7.26 1.69
N ALA A 246 -9.95 7.80 0.51
CA ALA A 246 -8.94 8.35 -0.39
C ALA A 246 -8.19 9.52 0.23
N VAL A 247 -8.88 10.49 0.82
CA VAL A 247 -8.22 11.68 1.41
C VAL A 247 -7.35 11.29 2.60
N HIS A 248 -7.81 10.39 3.47
CA HIS A 248 -6.98 9.84 4.55
C HIS A 248 -5.76 9.06 4.03
N ALA A 249 -5.95 8.20 3.02
CA ALA A 249 -4.85 7.44 2.43
C ALA A 249 -3.81 8.37 1.80
N ALA A 250 -4.25 9.41 1.08
CA ALA A 250 -3.36 10.42 0.51
C ALA A 250 -2.55 11.14 1.59
N ALA A 251 -3.15 11.43 2.76
CA ALA A 251 -2.45 12.11 3.85
C ALA A 251 -1.32 11.24 4.42
N THR A 252 -1.58 9.95 4.63
CA THR A 252 -0.57 8.96 5.03
C THR A 252 0.49 8.77 3.96
N ILE A 253 0.10 8.59 2.69
CA ILE A 253 1.05 8.41 1.59
C ILE A 253 1.97 9.63 1.49
N HIS A 254 1.42 10.85 1.56
CA HIS A 254 2.20 12.07 1.49
C HIS A 254 3.16 12.22 2.68
N SER A 255 2.79 11.77 3.89
CA SER A 255 3.71 11.82 5.03
C SER A 255 4.85 10.82 4.93
N GLU A 256 4.58 9.61 4.43
CA GLU A 256 5.54 8.51 4.46
C GLU A 256 6.41 8.39 3.20
N MET A 257 5.93 8.87 2.04
CA MET A 257 6.59 8.61 0.76
C MET A 257 7.86 9.44 0.55
N HIS A 258 7.96 10.63 1.17
CA HIS A 258 9.09 11.56 1.03
C HIS A 258 9.43 11.93 -0.43
N ILE A 259 8.48 11.81 -1.37
CA ILE A 259 8.60 12.28 -2.75
C ILE A 259 7.87 13.61 -2.87
N PRO A 260 8.53 14.68 -3.38
CA PRO A 260 7.85 15.96 -3.58
C PRO A 260 6.81 15.84 -4.69
N LEU A 261 5.54 16.06 -4.34
CA LEU A 261 4.43 16.02 -5.27
C LEU A 261 4.19 17.39 -5.90
N SER A 262 4.03 17.40 -7.22
CA SER A 262 3.60 18.55 -8.01
C SER A 262 2.08 18.71 -8.02
N SER A 263 1.33 17.61 -7.89
CA SER A 263 -0.14 17.65 -7.86
C SER A 263 -0.76 16.48 -7.11
N LEU A 264 -1.98 16.72 -6.63
CA LEU A 264 -2.84 15.74 -5.97
C LEU A 264 -4.25 15.84 -6.55
N THR A 265 -4.74 14.75 -7.11
CA THR A 265 -6.07 14.69 -7.74
C THR A 265 -6.88 13.54 -7.15
N PHE A 266 -8.12 13.81 -6.80
CA PHE A 266 -9.11 12.84 -6.34
C PHE A 266 -10.20 12.68 -7.40
N PHE A 267 -10.38 11.46 -7.89
CA PHE A 267 -11.41 11.08 -8.85
C PHE A 267 -12.53 10.30 -8.18
N CYS A 268 -13.77 10.65 -8.52
CA CYS A 268 -14.99 9.95 -8.14
C CYS A 268 -15.97 10.04 -9.31
N ASP A 269 -16.75 8.99 -9.55
CA ASP A 269 -17.73 8.92 -10.64
C ASP A 269 -19.15 9.33 -10.21
N ASN A 270 -19.32 9.78 -8.96
CA ASN A 270 -20.59 10.22 -8.43
C ASN A 270 -20.66 11.76 -8.32
N THR A 271 -21.44 12.37 -9.20
CA THR A 271 -21.60 13.84 -9.27
C THR A 271 -22.26 14.43 -8.02
N ALA A 272 -23.13 13.70 -7.33
CA ALA A 272 -23.73 14.17 -6.08
C ALA A 272 -22.68 14.25 -4.96
N VAL A 273 -21.78 13.27 -4.88
CA VAL A 273 -20.66 13.29 -3.93
C VAL A 273 -19.67 14.40 -4.27
N LEU A 274 -19.34 14.56 -5.55
CA LEU A 274 -18.49 15.67 -5.98
C LEU A 274 -19.11 17.01 -5.60
N ASN A 275 -20.41 17.21 -5.80
CA ASN A 275 -21.11 18.43 -5.42
C ASN A 275 -20.99 18.71 -3.91
N TRP A 276 -21.23 17.69 -3.06
CA TRP A 276 -21.09 17.83 -1.61
C TRP A 276 -19.68 18.22 -1.18
N VAL A 277 -18.65 17.63 -1.81
CA VAL A 277 -17.25 17.88 -1.46
C VAL A 277 -16.78 19.25 -1.96
N THR A 278 -17.12 19.62 -3.20
CA THR A 278 -16.65 20.87 -3.81
C THR A 278 -17.36 22.11 -3.26
N HIS A 279 -18.70 22.05 -3.11
CA HIS A 279 -19.49 23.18 -2.62
C HIS A 279 -19.68 23.17 -1.10
N LYS A 280 -19.20 22.12 -0.42
CA LYS A 280 -19.22 21.99 1.05
C LYS A 280 -20.63 22.14 1.62
N ASN A 281 -21.63 21.66 0.87
CA ASN A 281 -23.04 21.86 1.17
C ASN A 281 -23.79 20.52 1.29
N SER A 282 -24.50 20.35 2.40
CA SER A 282 -25.49 19.29 2.55
C SER A 282 -26.41 19.62 3.73
N SER A 283 -27.71 19.33 3.58
CA SER A 283 -28.67 19.35 4.70
C SER A 283 -28.58 18.09 5.57
N ASP A 284 -27.90 17.05 5.08
CA ASP A 284 -27.70 15.80 5.80
C ASP A 284 -26.50 15.89 6.75
N LYS A 285 -26.77 15.91 8.07
CA LYS A 285 -25.75 15.97 9.11
C LYS A 285 -24.68 14.87 8.99
N TRP A 286 -25.05 13.67 8.53
CA TRP A 286 -24.09 12.59 8.33
C TRP A 286 -23.09 12.96 7.24
N VAL A 287 -23.57 13.46 6.09
CA VAL A 287 -22.74 13.92 4.97
C VAL A 287 -21.87 15.09 5.39
N THR A 288 -22.47 16.12 6.01
CA THR A 288 -21.77 17.33 6.45
C THR A 288 -20.58 17.02 7.36
N ASN A 289 -20.74 16.07 8.29
CA ASN A 289 -19.66 15.66 9.17
C ASN A 289 -18.47 15.01 8.43
N ARG A 290 -18.70 14.25 7.35
CA ARG A 290 -17.62 13.63 6.55
C ARG A 290 -16.96 14.64 5.61
N VAL A 291 -17.76 15.51 5.00
CA VAL A 291 -17.27 16.62 4.16
C VAL A 291 -16.38 17.56 4.97
N LYS A 292 -16.72 17.81 6.25
CA LYS A 292 -15.87 18.58 7.17
C LYS A 292 -14.47 17.97 7.29
N VAL A 293 -14.36 16.66 7.55
CA VAL A 293 -13.06 15.97 7.65
C VAL A 293 -12.28 16.04 6.33
N ILE A 294 -12.96 15.84 5.20
CA ILE A 294 -12.35 15.98 3.87
C ILE A 294 -11.78 17.39 3.68
N THR A 295 -12.55 18.41 4.05
CA THR A 295 -12.15 19.82 3.94
C THR A 295 -10.97 20.15 4.84
N GLU A 296 -10.93 19.62 6.07
CA GLU A 296 -9.81 19.83 6.99
C GLU A 296 -8.50 19.26 6.42
N LEU A 297 -8.53 18.05 5.87
CA LEU A 297 -7.37 17.43 5.22
C LEU A 297 -6.96 18.16 3.93
N GLU A 298 -7.93 18.64 3.14
CA GLU A 298 -7.66 19.48 1.96
C GLU A 298 -6.87 20.76 2.34
N GLN A 299 -7.25 21.39 3.45
CA GLN A 299 -6.54 22.56 3.99
C GLN A 299 -5.14 22.21 4.46
N GLU A 300 -4.91 21.02 5.03
CA GLU A 300 -3.57 20.56 5.41
C GLU A 300 -2.64 20.41 4.20
N PHE A 301 -3.13 19.84 3.09
CA PHE A 301 -2.35 19.77 1.85
C PHE A 301 -2.05 21.16 1.30
N THR A 302 -3.05 22.04 1.31
CA THR A 302 -2.90 23.42 0.82
C THR A 302 -1.85 24.18 1.62
N LYS A 303 -1.80 24.02 2.95
CA LYS A 303 -0.74 24.57 3.82
C LYS A 303 0.66 24.04 3.45
N LYS A 304 0.75 22.82 2.93
CA LYS A 304 1.98 22.18 2.42
C LYS A 304 2.26 22.55 0.95
N LYS A 305 1.59 23.57 0.41
CA LYS A 305 1.72 24.03 -0.99
C LYS A 305 1.31 22.99 -2.04
N LEU A 306 0.46 22.04 -1.66
CA LEU A 306 -0.10 21.03 -2.55
C LEU A 306 -1.61 21.26 -2.62
N SER A 307 -2.11 21.83 -3.72
CA SER A 307 -3.53 22.12 -3.87
C SER A 307 -4.28 20.90 -4.41
N PRO A 308 -5.14 20.23 -3.61
CA PRO A 308 -5.88 19.08 -4.08
C PRO A 308 -6.99 19.49 -5.07
N THR A 309 -7.29 18.63 -6.03
CA THR A 309 -8.45 18.83 -6.91
C THR A 309 -9.36 17.61 -6.89
N PHE A 310 -10.67 17.84 -6.84
CA PHE A 310 -11.70 16.80 -6.96
C PHE A 310 -12.28 16.84 -8.36
N ARG A 311 -12.27 15.71 -9.07
CA ARG A 311 -12.65 15.61 -10.48
C ARG A 311 -13.57 14.42 -10.72
N TYR A 312 -14.42 14.57 -11.72
CA TYR A 312 -15.23 13.48 -12.23
C TYR A 312 -14.38 12.52 -13.08
N VAL A 313 -14.61 11.22 -12.92
CA VAL A 313 -14.12 10.18 -13.83
C VAL A 313 -15.32 9.37 -14.31
N PRO A 314 -15.42 9.02 -15.61
CA PRO A 314 -16.43 8.07 -16.07
C PRO A 314 -16.25 6.70 -15.40
N THR A 315 -17.35 6.02 -15.04
CA THR A 315 -17.32 4.72 -14.35
C THR A 315 -16.49 3.68 -15.10
N ASP A 316 -16.58 3.60 -16.43
CA ASP A 316 -15.81 2.68 -17.28
C ASP A 316 -14.30 3.00 -17.34
N LYS A 317 -13.90 4.17 -16.84
CA LYS A 317 -12.52 4.62 -16.72
C LYS A 317 -12.03 4.68 -15.27
N ASN A 318 -12.84 4.24 -14.30
CA ASN A 318 -12.50 4.28 -12.89
C ASN A 318 -11.76 3.00 -12.47
N PRO A 319 -10.43 3.02 -12.25
CA PRO A 319 -9.69 1.82 -11.83
C PRO A 319 -10.07 1.34 -10.42
N ALA A 320 -10.74 2.17 -9.61
CA ALA A 320 -11.21 1.77 -8.29
C ALA A 320 -12.39 0.77 -8.36
N ASP A 321 -13.06 0.65 -9.52
CA ASP A 321 -14.15 -0.31 -9.74
C ASP A 321 -13.68 -1.77 -9.54
N ILE A 322 -12.48 -2.11 -10.04
CA ILE A 322 -11.88 -3.43 -9.84
C ILE A 322 -11.68 -3.71 -8.35
N ALA A 323 -11.24 -2.71 -7.58
CA ALA A 323 -11.03 -2.86 -6.15
C ALA A 323 -12.35 -2.90 -5.35
N SER A 324 -13.42 -2.28 -5.84
CA SER A 324 -14.73 -2.26 -5.19
C SER A 324 -15.56 -3.52 -5.52
N ARG A 325 -15.41 -4.08 -6.73
CA ARG A 325 -16.20 -5.23 -7.20
C ARG A 325 -15.46 -6.57 -7.13
N GLY A 326 -14.13 -6.53 -7.14
CA GLY A 326 -13.27 -7.71 -7.24
C GLY A 326 -12.81 -7.96 -8.68
N ALA A 327 -11.86 -8.88 -8.81
CA ALA A 327 -11.30 -9.38 -10.07
C ALA A 327 -11.39 -10.90 -10.09
#